data_AF-A0A2G8SRK6-F1
#
_entry.id   AF-A0A2G8SRK6-F1
#
_cell.length_a   1.000
_cell.length_b   1.000
_cell.length_c   1.000
_cell.angle_alpha   90.00
_cell.angle_beta   90.00
_cell.angle_gamma   90.00
#
_symmetry.space_group_name_H-M   'P 1'
#
loop_
_entity.id
_entity.type
_entity.pdbx_description
1 polymer ?
#
loop_
_entity_poly.entity_id
_entity_poly.type
_entity_poly.pdbx_seq_one_letter_code
_entity_poly.pdbx_strand_id
1 'polypeptide(L)'
;MRSSPFHLLLARTLAGSAATVSAQSPLPPPHFTAVFTGKLYAAGAAEYSTAGPFGTRTHLSATGGTLWNATTGDVVANIISFSDNGLRTDLGLNFPSSVKPLT
;
A
#
# COMPACT_ATOMS: atom_id res chain seq x y z
N MET A 1 -49.29 -1.18 34.52
CA MET A 1 -47.83 -0.94 34.51
C MET A 1 -47.56 0.18 33.51
N ARG A 2 -47.21 1.38 33.98
CA ARG A 2 -46.92 2.53 33.10
C ARG A 2 -45.47 2.42 32.61
N SER A 3 -45.26 2.34 31.31
CA SER A 3 -43.92 2.42 30.72
C SER A 3 -43.36 3.82 30.96
N SER A 4 -42.16 3.89 31.55
CA SER A 4 -41.45 5.15 31.79
C SER A 4 -41.11 5.82 30.45
N PRO A 5 -41.27 7.15 30.30
CA PRO A 5 -40.94 7.88 29.07
C PRO A 5 -39.46 7.76 28.68
N PHE A 6 -38.59 7.40 29.63
CA PHE A 6 -37.18 7.12 29.38
C PHE A 6 -36.94 5.88 28.52
N HIS A 7 -37.79 4.84 28.62
CA HIS A 7 -37.65 3.64 27.80
C HIS A 7 -38.04 3.88 26.32
N LEU A 8 -39.00 4.78 26.08
CA LEU A 8 -39.40 5.19 24.74
C LEU A 8 -38.33 6.02 24.03
N LEU A 9 -37.59 6.86 24.77
CA LEU A 9 -36.51 7.67 24.22
C LEU A 9 -35.31 6.79 23.81
N LEU A 10 -34.94 5.82 24.65
CA LEU A 10 -33.82 4.90 24.41
C LEU A 10 -34.07 3.96 23.22
N ALA A 11 -35.31 3.48 23.07
CA ALA A 11 -35.70 2.69 21.91
C ALA A 11 -35.64 3.49 20.60
N ARG A 12 -35.98 4.79 20.64
CA ARG A 12 -35.92 5.67 19.47
C ARG A 12 -34.48 6.01 19.05
N THR A 13 -33.57 6.25 20.00
CA THR A 13 -32.17 6.50 19.66
C THR A 13 -31.47 5.26 19.09
N LEU A 14 -31.79 4.07 19.59
CA LEU A 14 -31.24 2.80 19.08
C LEU A 14 -31.78 2.45 17.67
N ALA A 15 -33.06 2.74 17.40
CA ALA A 15 -33.66 2.55 16.09
C ALA A 15 -33.14 3.57 15.05
N GLY A 16 -32.88 4.81 15.48
CA GLY A 16 -32.30 5.86 14.64
C GLY A 16 -30.86 5.54 14.20
N SER A 17 -30.03 5.00 15.11
CA SER A 17 -28.65 4.62 14.79
C SER A 17 -28.56 3.38 13.89
N ALA A 18 -29.46 2.41 14.06
CA ALA A 18 -29.52 1.25 13.17
C ALA A 18 -29.90 1.62 11.72
N ALA A 19 -30.81 2.59 11.55
CA ALA A 19 -31.21 3.08 10.23
C ALA A 19 -30.10 3.91 9.54
N THR A 20 -29.26 4.63 10.30
CA THR A 20 -28.13 5.35 9.72
C THR A 20 -26.99 4.43 9.27
N VAL A 21 -26.79 3.28 9.94
CA VAL A 21 -25.77 2.29 9.55
C VAL A 21 -26.19 1.54 8.28
N SER A 22 -27.49 1.26 8.09
CA SER A 22 -28.00 0.61 6.88
C SER A 22 -28.16 1.53 5.67
N ALA A 23 -28.23 2.85 5.88
CA ALA A 23 -28.27 3.85 4.81
C ALA A 23 -26.89 4.22 4.27
N GLN A 24 -25.81 3.73 4.87
CA GLN A 24 -24.46 3.93 4.37
C GLN A 24 -24.23 2.96 3.21
N SER A 25 -24.59 3.39 1.99
CA SER A 25 -24.27 2.66 0.77
C SER A 25 -22.77 2.35 0.78
N PRO A 26 -22.36 1.06 0.66
CA PRO A 26 -20.96 0.72 0.54
C PRO A 26 -20.38 1.49 -0.64
N LEU A 27 -19.23 2.15 -0.45
CA LEU A 27 -18.51 2.72 -1.57
C LEU A 27 -18.22 1.59 -2.58
N PRO A 28 -18.42 1.82 -3.88
CA PRO A 28 -18.04 0.83 -4.88
C PRO A 28 -16.54 0.51 -4.73
N PRO A 29 -16.15 -0.77 -4.87
CA PRO A 29 -14.76 -1.15 -4.76
C PRO A 29 -13.92 -0.46 -5.85
N PRO A 30 -12.65 -0.17 -5.57
CA PRO A 30 -11.77 0.39 -6.59
C PRO A 30 -11.56 -0.60 -7.73
N HIS A 31 -11.53 -0.08 -8.96
CA HIS A 31 -11.12 -0.83 -10.14
C HIS A 31 -9.64 -0.54 -10.42
N PHE A 32 -8.83 -1.59 -10.52
CA PHE A 32 -7.41 -1.47 -10.86
C PHE A 32 -7.17 -1.86 -12.32
N THR A 33 -6.31 -1.12 -13.00
CA THR A 33 -5.88 -1.43 -14.37
C THR A 33 -4.36 -1.43 -14.43
N ALA A 34 -3.78 -2.47 -15.03
CA ALA A 34 -2.35 -2.52 -15.26
C ALA A 34 -1.97 -1.49 -16.34
N VAL A 35 -1.12 -0.53 -15.98
CA VAL A 35 -0.64 0.51 -16.92
C VAL A 35 0.72 0.14 -17.50
N PHE A 36 1.61 -0.37 -16.66
CA PHE A 36 2.96 -0.76 -17.04
C PHE A 36 3.35 -2.11 -16.44
N THR A 37 4.23 -2.83 -17.13
CA THR A 37 5.02 -3.92 -16.57
C THR A 37 6.49 -3.52 -16.60
N GLY A 38 7.27 -4.00 -15.65
CA GLY A 38 8.64 -3.54 -15.47
C GLY A 38 9.60 -4.65 -15.07
N LYS A 39 10.85 -4.51 -15.49
CA LYS A 39 11.96 -5.38 -15.06
C LYS A 39 13.09 -4.50 -14.56
N LEU A 40 13.52 -4.78 -13.33
CA LEU A 40 14.70 -4.18 -12.74
C LEU A 40 15.92 -5.06 -13.01
N TYR A 41 17.05 -4.41 -13.28
CA TYR A 41 18.34 -5.06 -13.40
C TYR A 41 19.08 -4.94 -12.07
N ALA A 42 19.31 -6.08 -11.43
CA ALA A 42 20.05 -6.12 -10.18
C ALA A 42 21.52 -5.73 -10.43
N ALA A 43 22.07 -4.87 -9.58
CA ALA A 43 23.52 -4.72 -9.49
C ALA A 43 24.04 -6.01 -8.85
N GLY A 44 24.71 -6.86 -9.63
CA GLY A 44 25.15 -8.20 -9.20
C GLY A 44 26.18 -8.23 -8.05
N ALA A 45 26.42 -7.15 -7.30
CA ALA A 45 27.38 -7.09 -6.22
C ALA A 45 26.92 -6.19 -5.05
N ALA A 46 27.01 -6.79 -3.86
CA ALA A 46 26.90 -6.23 -2.50
C ALA A 46 25.56 -5.59 -2.10
N GLU A 47 24.64 -6.43 -1.64
CA GLU A 47 23.67 -6.04 -0.62
C GLU A 47 24.47 -5.66 0.64
N TYR A 48 24.47 -4.38 1.01
CA TYR A 48 24.99 -3.96 2.32
C TYR A 48 23.84 -3.95 3.30
N SER A 49 23.99 -4.68 4.40
CA SER A 49 22.97 -4.75 5.43
C SER A 49 23.53 -4.31 6.79
N THR A 50 22.67 -3.69 7.59
CA THR A 50 23.02 -3.28 8.96
C THR A 50 21.82 -3.49 9.87
N ALA A 51 22.01 -4.26 10.93
CA ALA A 51 21.00 -4.49 11.94
C ALA A 51 20.78 -3.25 12.82
N GLY A 52 19.54 -3.03 13.24
CA GLY A 52 19.15 -1.96 14.15
C GLY A 52 17.91 -2.36 14.97
N PRO A 53 17.41 -1.48 15.84
CA PRO A 53 16.33 -1.81 16.79
C PRO A 53 14.96 -2.09 16.12
N PHE A 54 14.82 -1.80 14.82
CA PHE A 54 13.59 -2.03 14.05
C PHE A 54 13.75 -3.12 12.98
N GLY A 55 14.88 -3.83 13.00
CA GLY A 55 15.25 -4.85 12.02
C GLY A 55 16.51 -4.50 11.23
N THR A 56 16.65 -5.10 10.06
CA THR A 56 17.82 -4.96 9.18
C THR A 56 17.56 -3.93 8.09
N ARG A 57 18.35 -2.87 8.05
CA ARG A 57 18.40 -1.97 6.89
C ARG A 57 19.17 -2.66 5.77
N THR A 58 18.60 -2.65 4.58
CA THR A 58 19.20 -3.24 3.39
C THR A 58 19.40 -2.16 2.34
N HIS A 59 20.62 -2.09 1.80
CA HIS A 59 20.95 -1.29 0.64
C HIS A 59 20.97 -2.16 -0.62
N LEU A 60 19.93 -2.06 -1.44
CA LEU A 60 19.82 -2.76 -2.72
C LEU A 60 20.05 -1.78 -3.86
N SER A 61 21.10 -2.00 -4.64
CA SER A 61 21.38 -1.21 -5.84
C SER A 61 20.78 -1.88 -7.08
N ALA A 62 20.12 -1.09 -7.92
CA ALA A 62 19.68 -1.47 -9.25
C ALA A 62 20.47 -0.68 -10.30
N THR A 63 20.99 -1.36 -11.33
CA THR A 63 21.69 -0.70 -12.43
C THR A 63 20.74 -0.03 -13.42
N GLY A 64 19.44 -0.28 -13.26
CA GLY A 64 18.37 0.32 -14.04
C GLY A 64 17.24 -0.67 -14.26
N GLY A 65 16.56 -0.52 -15.39
CA GLY A 65 15.46 -1.39 -15.78
C GLY A 65 14.75 -0.89 -17.02
N THR A 66 13.68 -1.57 -17.38
CA THR A 66 12.83 -1.19 -18.51
C THR A 66 11.37 -1.29 -18.09
N LEU A 67 10.57 -0.34 -18.55
CA LEU A 67 9.11 -0.33 -18.45
C LEU A 67 8.52 -0.55 -19.83
N TRP A 68 7.51 -1.42 -19.88
CA TRP A 68 6.70 -1.66 -21.05
C TRP A 68 5.25 -1.28 -20.77
N ASN A 69 4.54 -0.84 -21.80
CA ASN A 69 3.10 -0.70 -21.76
C ASN A 69 2.47 -2.08 -21.48
N ALA A 70 1.61 -2.17 -20.45
CA ALA A 70 1.04 -3.45 -20.03
C ALA A 70 0.06 -4.07 -21.06
N THR A 71 -0.48 -3.26 -21.96
CA THR A 71 -1.43 -3.70 -23.00
C THR A 71 -0.74 -4.02 -24.31
N THR A 72 0.18 -3.18 -24.78
CA THR A 72 0.80 -3.33 -26.11
C THR A 72 2.14 -4.05 -26.08
N GLY A 73 2.82 -4.07 -24.94
CA GLY A 73 4.19 -4.59 -24.83
C GLY A 73 5.27 -3.64 -25.38
N ASP A 74 4.91 -2.44 -25.81
CA ASP A 74 5.90 -1.45 -26.28
C ASP A 74 6.77 -0.95 -25.13
N VAL A 75 8.06 -0.72 -25.39
CA VAL A 75 8.95 -0.06 -24.44
C VAL A 75 8.52 1.40 -24.29
N VAL A 76 8.21 1.81 -23.06
CA VAL A 76 7.78 3.20 -22.77
C VAL A 76 8.86 4.02 -22.09
N ALA A 77 9.73 3.39 -21.31
CA ALA A 77 10.80 4.08 -20.59
C ALA A 77 11.91 3.11 -20.16
N ASN A 78 13.10 3.66 -19.98
CA ASN A 78 14.19 3.03 -19.24
C ASN A 78 14.23 3.59 -17.81
N ILE A 79 14.38 2.71 -16.84
CA ILE A 79 14.60 3.05 -15.44
C ILE A 79 16.10 3.31 -15.28
N ILE A 80 16.46 4.49 -14.80
CA ILE A 80 17.84 4.84 -14.48
C ILE A 80 18.33 4.07 -13.24
N SER A 81 19.64 4.00 -13.04
CA SER A 81 20.21 3.41 -11.83
C SER A 81 19.70 4.09 -10.56
N PHE A 82 19.34 3.31 -9.55
CA PHE A 82 18.90 3.81 -8.24
C PHE A 82 19.27 2.82 -7.13
N SER A 83 19.12 3.27 -5.88
CA SER A 83 19.29 2.42 -4.70
C SER A 83 18.04 2.44 -3.83
N ASP A 84 17.64 1.27 -3.34
CA ASP A 84 16.67 1.13 -2.26
C ASP A 84 17.38 0.96 -0.91
N ASN A 85 17.05 1.81 0.06
CA ASN A 85 17.51 1.77 1.44
C ASN A 85 16.42 1.26 2.38
N GLY A 86 15.76 0.17 1.99
CA GLY A 86 14.62 -0.39 2.68
C GLY A 86 14.94 -0.97 4.06
N LEU A 87 13.88 -1.33 4.79
CA LEU A 87 13.95 -1.99 6.10
C LEU A 87 13.28 -3.36 6.01
N ARG A 88 13.95 -4.40 6.48
CA ARG A 88 13.36 -5.70 6.77
C ARG A 88 13.22 -5.89 8.27
N THR A 89 12.01 -6.09 8.77
CA THR A 89 11.79 -6.34 10.21
C THR A 89 12.20 -7.77 10.57
N ASP A 90 12.36 -8.03 11.86
CA ASP A 90 12.66 -9.37 12.37
C ASP A 90 11.51 -10.37 12.14
N LEU A 91 10.29 -9.85 11.92
CA LEU A 91 9.13 -10.63 11.48
C LEU A 91 9.13 -10.92 9.98
N GLY A 92 10.13 -10.45 9.24
CA GLY A 92 10.27 -10.65 7.80
C GLY A 92 9.46 -9.70 6.92
N LEU A 93 8.88 -8.64 7.49
CA LEU A 93 8.16 -7.61 6.71
C LEU A 93 9.17 -6.69 6.01
N ASN A 94 8.98 -6.43 4.72
CA ASN A 94 9.85 -5.56 3.92
C ASN A 94 9.20 -4.21 3.66
N PHE A 95 9.94 -3.14 3.92
CA PHE A 95 9.54 -1.75 3.72
C PHE A 95 10.53 -1.09 2.75
N PRO A 96 10.29 -1.15 1.44
CA PRO A 96 11.13 -0.48 0.46
C PRO A 96 10.99 1.05 0.58
N SER A 97 12.07 1.76 0.28
CA SER A 97 12.20 3.23 0.31
C SER A 97 12.35 3.85 -1.09
N SER A 98 12.47 3.01 -2.12
CA SER A 98 12.85 3.38 -3.49
C SER A 98 11.77 4.09 -4.31
N VAL A 99 10.53 4.21 -3.80
CA VAL A 99 9.48 5.00 -4.46
C VAL A 99 9.61 6.47 -4.04
N LYS A 100 10.57 7.18 -4.63
CA LYS A 100 10.60 8.64 -4.59
C LYS A 100 9.97 9.20 -5.87
N PRO A 101 9.00 10.12 -5.78
CA PRO A 101 8.60 10.94 -6.92
C PRO A 101 9.82 11.69 -7.45
N LEU A 102 10.00 11.72 -8.77
CA LEU A 102 10.92 12.65 -9.40
C LEU A 102 10.36 14.05 -9.17
N THR A 103 11.10 14.88 -8.42
CA THR A 103 10.86 16.33 -8.32
C THR A 103 11.38 17.03 -9.55
#